data_AF-A0A7C5BZQ6-F1
#
_entry.id   AF-A0A7C5BZQ6-F1
#
_cell.length_a   1.000
_cell.length_b   1.000
_cell.length_c   1.000
_cell.angle_alpha   90.00
_cell.angle_beta   90.00
_cell.angle_gamma   90.00
#
_symmetry.space_group_name_H-M   'P 1'
#
loop_
_entity.id
_entity.type
_entity.pdbx_description
1 polymer ?
#
loop_
_entity_poly.entity_id
_entity_poly.type
_entity_poly.pdbx_seq_one_letter_code
_entity_poly.pdbx_strand_id
1 'polypeptide(L)'
;MPHSRLPERSSETIPAELRELQAAVADLPEPHRARLQKVVERVVEYTRRRREVLLVVQEALAQLRLDMKYLVFDLEATRRERDAYRRLLEGNR
;
A
#
# COMPACT_ATOMS: atom_id res chain seq x y z
N MET A 1 18.79 10.93 -4.39
CA MET A 1 18.50 9.81 -5.30
C MET A 1 17.07 9.35 -5.07
N PRO A 2 16.16 9.42 -6.05
CA PRO A 2 14.80 8.93 -5.85
C PRO A 2 14.80 7.40 -6.02
N HIS A 3 14.70 6.67 -4.91
CA HIS A 3 14.47 5.23 -4.94
C HIS A 3 12.99 4.94 -5.14
N SER A 4 12.49 5.22 -6.34
CA SER A 4 11.21 4.64 -6.77
C SER A 4 11.47 3.21 -7.23
N ARG A 5 11.62 2.28 -6.28
CA ARG A 5 11.40 0.87 -6.57
C ARG A 5 9.91 0.66 -6.53
N LEU A 6 9.26 0.89 -7.67
CA LEU A 6 7.89 0.43 -7.88
C LEU A 6 7.90 -1.08 -7.62
N PRO A 7 7.20 -1.59 -6.59
CA PRO A 7 7.04 -3.02 -6.45
C PRO A 7 6.33 -3.52 -7.71
N GLU A 8 6.87 -4.58 -8.31
CA GLU A 8 6.20 -5.28 -9.41
C GLU A 8 4.74 -5.50 -9.00
N ARG A 9 3.81 -5.03 -9.84
CA ARG A 9 2.36 -5.11 -9.60
C ARG A 9 2.04 -6.57 -9.26
N SER A 10 1.99 -6.89 -7.96
CA SER A 10 1.85 -8.27 -7.50
C SER A 10 0.49 -8.73 -8.01
N SER A 11 0.56 -9.61 -9.01
CA SER A 11 -0.50 -10.24 -9.79
C SER A 11 -1.92 -9.82 -9.43
N GLU A 12 -2.65 -9.37 -10.46
CA GLU A 12 -4.10 -9.17 -10.54
C GLU A 12 -4.89 -10.46 -10.23
N THR A 13 -4.64 -11.04 -9.07
CA THR A 13 -5.18 -12.33 -8.65
C THR A 13 -6.35 -12.09 -7.73
N ILE A 14 -7.51 -12.42 -8.26
CA ILE A 14 -8.75 -12.57 -7.51
C ILE A 14 -8.51 -13.65 -6.42
N PRO A 15 -8.99 -13.45 -5.18
CA PRO A 15 -8.93 -14.46 -4.12
C PRO A 15 -9.38 -15.85 -4.59
N ALA A 16 -8.78 -16.90 -4.05
CA ALA A 16 -9.07 -18.29 -4.45
C ALA A 16 -10.56 -18.61 -4.30
N GLU A 17 -11.16 -18.14 -3.22
CA GLU A 17 -12.56 -18.33 -2.85
C GLU A 17 -13.51 -17.71 -3.88
N LEU A 18 -13.15 -16.56 -4.45
CA LEU A 18 -13.94 -15.91 -5.50
C LEU A 18 -13.80 -16.60 -6.87
N ARG A 19 -12.64 -17.21 -7.15
CA ARG A 19 -12.48 -18.08 -8.33
C ARG A 19 -13.28 -19.37 -8.18
N GLU A 20 -13.25 -20.00 -7.02
CA GLU A 20 -14.07 -21.16 -6.70
C GLU A 20 -15.56 -20.84 -6.82
N LEU A 21 -15.99 -19.68 -6.33
CA LEU A 21 -17.36 -19.21 -6.47
C LEU A 21 -17.76 -18.99 -7.94
N GLN A 22 -16.89 -18.41 -8.77
CA GLN A 22 -17.13 -18.27 -10.21
C GLN A 22 -17.27 -19.63 -10.89
N ALA A 23 -16.40 -20.59 -10.57
CA ALA A 23 -16.47 -21.94 -11.11
C ALA A 23 -17.77 -22.64 -10.71
N ALA A 24 -18.16 -22.56 -9.42
CA ALA A 24 -19.40 -23.15 -8.93
C ALA A 24 -20.65 -22.54 -9.60
N VAL A 25 -20.64 -21.25 -9.90
CA VAL A 25 -21.76 -20.56 -10.58
C VAL A 25 -21.82 -20.93 -12.06
N ALA A 26 -20.67 -21.16 -12.71
CA ALA A 26 -20.60 -21.58 -14.11
C ALA A 26 -21.22 -22.98 -14.32
N ASP A 27 -21.10 -23.86 -13.31
CA ASP A 27 -21.62 -25.24 -13.32
C ASP A 27 -23.15 -25.32 -13.10
N LEU A 28 -23.81 -24.20 -12.79
CA LEU A 28 -25.26 -24.18 -12.58
C LEU A 28 -26.06 -24.24 -13.89
N PRO A 29 -27.28 -24.80 -13.87
CA PRO A 29 -28.23 -24.72 -14.98
C PRO A 29 -28.60 -23.27 -15.36
N GLU A 30 -28.92 -23.05 -16.63
CA GLU A 30 -29.13 -21.71 -17.24
C GLU A 30 -29.94 -20.70 -16.42
N PRO A 31 -31.15 -21.04 -15.90
CA PRO A 31 -31.96 -20.05 -15.20
C PRO A 31 -31.33 -19.59 -13.87
N HIS A 32 -30.53 -20.44 -13.22
CA HIS A 32 -29.83 -20.10 -11.98
C HIS A 32 -28.52 -19.39 -12.26
N ARG A 33 -27.76 -19.86 -13.26
CA ARG A 33 -26.51 -19.24 -13.70
C ARG A 33 -26.74 -17.81 -14.17
N ALA A 34 -27.69 -17.58 -15.07
CA ALA A 34 -27.98 -16.25 -15.62
C ALA A 34 -28.33 -15.22 -14.52
N ARG A 35 -28.99 -15.66 -13.45
CA ARG A 35 -29.35 -14.81 -12.31
C ARG A 35 -28.15 -14.45 -11.43
N LEU A 36 -27.23 -15.39 -11.23
CA LEU A 36 -26.09 -15.22 -10.31
C LEU A 36 -24.83 -14.65 -10.99
N GLN A 37 -24.66 -14.90 -12.29
CA GLN A 37 -23.50 -14.48 -13.06
C GLN A 37 -23.16 -12.99 -12.87
N LYS A 38 -24.15 -12.11 -13.09
CA LYS A 38 -23.98 -10.66 -12.92
C LYS A 38 -23.67 -10.24 -11.48
N VAL A 39 -24.17 -10.98 -10.49
CA VAL A 39 -23.91 -10.68 -9.08
C VAL A 39 -22.45 -11.00 -8.76
N VAL A 40 -21.99 -12.18 -9.18
CA VAL A 40 -20.62 -12.67 -8.95
C VAL A 40 -19.60 -11.79 -9.67
N GLU A 41 -19.86 -11.42 -10.92
CA GLU A 41 -19.00 -10.50 -11.68
C GLU A 41 -18.79 -9.16 -10.96
N ARG A 42 -19.87 -8.56 -10.44
CA ARG A 42 -19.77 -7.31 -9.65
C ARG A 42 -18.97 -7.50 -8.36
N VAL A 43 -19.15 -8.63 -7.66
CA VAL A 43 -18.39 -8.91 -6.43
C VAL A 43 -16.89 -9.05 -6.72
N VAL A 44 -16.54 -9.70 -7.83
CA VAL A 44 -15.14 -9.81 -8.29
C VAL A 44 -14.57 -8.43 -8.62
N GLU A 45 -15.32 -7.61 -9.35
CA GLU A 45 -14.90 -6.24 -9.68
C GLU A 45 -14.69 -5.39 -8.42
N TYR A 46 -15.64 -5.40 -7.48
CA TYR A 46 -15.52 -4.67 -6.22
C TYR A 46 -14.34 -5.14 -5.38
N THR A 47 -14.09 -6.45 -5.35
CA THR A 47 -12.96 -7.01 -4.60
C THR A 47 -11.63 -6.57 -5.20
N ARG A 48 -11.53 -6.60 -6.54
CA ARG A 48 -10.35 -6.11 -7.25
C ARG A 48 -10.11 -4.63 -6.96
N ARG A 49 -11.14 -3.79 -7.10
CA ARG A 49 -11.03 -2.33 -6.87
C ARG A 49 -10.68 -1.98 -5.42
N ARG A 50 -11.27 -2.68 -4.44
CA ARG A 50 -10.91 -2.52 -3.02
C ARG A 50 -9.44 -2.83 -2.77
N ARG A 51 -8.93 -3.91 -3.38
CA ARG A 51 -7.52 -4.29 -3.25
C ARG A 51 -6.60 -3.24 -3.86
N GLU A 52 -6.93 -2.69 -5.03
CA GLU A 52 -6.17 -1.60 -5.66
C GLU A 52 -6.08 -0.37 -4.74
N VAL A 53 -7.21 0.05 -4.14
CA VAL A 53 -7.22 1.15 -3.17
C VAL A 53 -6.35 0.85 -1.95
N LEU A 54 -6.45 -0.35 -1.39
CA LEU A 54 -5.65 -0.75 -0.23
C LEU A 54 -4.15 -0.77 -0.54
N LEU A 55 -3.75 -1.21 -1.74
CA LEU A 55 -2.36 -1.19 -2.16
C LEU A 55 -1.82 0.24 -2.23
N VAL A 56 -2.55 1.16 -2.86
CA VAL A 56 -2.15 2.58 -2.92
C VAL A 56 -2.01 3.18 -1.52
N VAL A 57 -2.95 2.88 -0.62
CA VAL A 57 -2.89 3.33 0.78
C VAL A 57 -1.66 2.75 1.49
N GLN A 58 -1.39 1.45 1.32
CA GLN A 58 -0.21 0.80 1.89
C GLN A 58 1.09 1.42 1.38
N GLU A 59 1.18 1.71 0.09
CA GLU A 59 2.32 2.38 -0.53
C GLU A 59 2.52 3.80 0.04
N ALA A 60 1.44 4.58 0.12
CA ALA A 60 1.49 5.93 0.69
C ALA A 60 1.93 5.92 2.17
N LEU A 61 1.43 4.97 2.97
CA LEU A 61 1.84 4.80 4.37
C LEU A 61 3.31 4.34 4.49
N ALA A 62 3.76 3.46 3.60
CA ALA A 62 5.15 3.02 3.57
C ALA A 62 6.10 4.18 3.24
N GLN A 63 5.72 5.02 2.27
CA GLN A 63 6.44 6.24 1.93
C GLN A 63 6.47 7.22 3.10
N LEU A 64 5.31 7.53 3.69
CA LEU A 64 5.23 8.43 4.85
C LEU A 64 6.11 7.95 6.01
N ARG A 65 6.11 6.65 6.29
CA ARG A 65 6.96 6.07 7.33
C ARG A 65 8.45 6.27 7.04
N LEU A 66 8.86 6.22 5.77
CA LEU A 66 10.23 6.51 5.37
C LEU A 66 10.55 7.99 5.52
N ASP A 67 9.65 8.87 5.10
CA ASP A 67 9.80 10.32 5.23
C ASP A 67 9.94 10.73 6.71
N MET A 68 9.16 10.12 7.61
CA MET A 68 9.29 10.32 9.05
C MET A 68 10.68 9.91 9.58
N LYS A 69 11.27 8.82 9.07
CA LYS A 69 12.63 8.42 9.46
C LYS A 69 13.67 9.46 9.04
N TYR A 70 13.53 10.02 7.84
CA TYR A 70 14.43 11.08 7.38
C TYR A 70 14.27 12.36 8.20
N LEU A 71 13.04 12.78 8.51
CA LEU A 71 12.82 13.95 9.37
C LEU A 71 13.45 13.80 10.75
N VAL A 72 13.33 12.61 11.36
CA VAL A 72 13.96 12.35 12.67
C VAL A 72 15.48 12.40 12.55
N PHE A 73 16.05 11.81 11.50
CA PHE A 73 17.49 11.85 11.25
C PHE A 73 18.01 13.28 11.06
N ASP A 74 17.35 14.09 10.23
CA ASP A 74 17.72 15.49 9.98
C ASP A 74 17.58 16.33 11.26
N LEU A 75 16.55 16.07 12.07
CA LEU A 75 16.39 16.72 13.37
C LEU A 75 17.53 16.38 14.34
N GLU A 76 18.00 15.13 14.35
CA GLU A 76 19.16 14.76 15.16
C GLU A 76 20.45 15.42 14.68
N ALA A 77 20.67 15.47 13.36
CA ALA A 77 21.83 16.14 12.77
C ALA A 77 21.86 17.63 13.17
N THR A 78 20.75 18.35 12.98
CA THR A 78 20.65 19.77 13.34
C THR A 78 20.78 20.02 14.84
N ARG A 79 20.30 19.10 15.70
CA ARG A 79 20.54 19.16 17.15
C ARG A 79 22.02 19.02 17.50
N ARG A 80 22.72 18.05 16.91
CA ARG A 80 24.16 17.84 17.14
C ARG A 80 24.99 19.05 16.69
N GLU A 81 24.69 19.60 15.52
CA GLU A 81 25.34 20.81 15.00
C GLU A 81 25.12 22.01 15.93
N ARG A 82 23.88 22.26 16.34
CA ARG A 82 23.56 23.33 17.30
C ARG A 82 24.33 23.17 18.61
N ASP A 83 24.38 21.96 19.16
CA ASP A 83 25.06 21.69 20.42
C ASP A 83 26.59 21.84 20.29
N ALA A 84 27.16 21.50 19.13
CA ALA A 84 28.56 21.77 18.82
C ALA A 84 28.85 23.28 18.77
N TYR A 85 28.00 24.07 18.09
CA TYR A 85 28.14 25.53 18.04
C TYR A 85 28.01 26.19 19.42
N ARG A 86 27.10 25.71 20.28
CA ARG A 86 26.99 26.23 21.66
C ARG A 86 28.25 25.98 22.47
N ARG A 87 28.83 24.79 22.41
CA ARG A 87 30.09 24.47 23.10
C ARG A 87 31.24 25.35 22.65
N LEU A 88 31.33 25.65 21.35
CA LEU A 88 32.36 26.56 20.81
C LEU A 88 32.19 27.98 21.36
N LEU A 89 30.95 28.48 21.45
CA LEU A 89 30.67 29.81 22.00
C LEU A 89 30.94 29.90 23.50
N GLU A 90 30.65 28.84 24.25
CA GLU A 90 30.90 28.74 25.69
C GLU A 90 32.40 28.60 26.00
N GLY A 91 33.17 27.87 25.18
CA GLY A 91 34.62 27.73 25.33
C GLY A 91 35.44 28.93 24.84
N ASN A 92 34.81 29.91 24.20
CA ASN A 92 35.43 31.15 23.72
C ASN A 92 35.10 32.36 24.63
N ARG A 93 34.61 32.11 25.84
CA ARG A 93 34.46 33.05 26.97
C ARG A 93 35.44 32.69 28.07
#